data_AF-A0A966M9R4-F1
#
_entry.id   AF-A0A966M9R4-F1
#
_cell.length_a   1.000
_cell.length_b   1.000
_cell.length_c   1.000
_cell.angle_alpha   90.00
_cell.angle_beta   90.00
_cell.angle_gamma   90.00
#
_symmetry.space_group_name_H-M   'P 1'
#
loop_
_entity.id
_entity.type
_entity.pdbx_description
1 polymer ?
#
loop_
_entity_poly.entity_id
_entity_poly.type
_entity_poly.pdbx_seq_one_letter_code
_entity_poly.pdbx_strand_id
1 'polypeptide(L)'
;AVANLYSRRNPDEIAFLDVTATHEKRSPNFEIFKYFADKFDIPFAVGGGISSLDDAKKCLSSGAEKVIIGSALIENGGLIQKLSGALGSQAIVASVDYRSDNSLVYSHSGRTITNIDVLTHVVEVQELGAGEILLQDISRDGTLKGLDLKTIKAVHNLTTVPLIVAGGVGNPEHFREAFEIGVSGVGAGAIFQFTKFTPNMVAEDLKHQGFDVRTQNYHNPSLFTERSNT
;
A
#
# COMPACT_ATOMS: atom_id res chain seq x y z
N ALA A 1 16.20 -8.22 -5.66
CA ALA A 1 15.83 -9.66 -5.60
C ALA A 1 14.35 -9.85 -5.25
N VAL A 2 13.86 -9.27 -4.14
CA VAL A 2 12.45 -9.39 -3.71
C VAL A 2 11.47 -8.78 -4.73
N ALA A 3 11.75 -7.59 -5.26
CA ALA A 3 10.93 -6.96 -6.30
C ALA A 3 10.84 -7.82 -7.58
N ASN A 4 11.95 -8.44 -7.99
CA ASN A 4 12.03 -9.41 -9.10
C ASN A 4 11.17 -10.67 -8.84
N LEU A 5 11.10 -11.13 -7.60
CA LEU A 5 10.30 -12.30 -7.22
C LEU A 5 8.80 -11.96 -7.27
N TYR A 6 8.43 -10.78 -6.75
CA TYR A 6 7.05 -10.33 -6.78
C TYR A 6 6.56 -10.02 -8.18
N SER A 7 7.37 -9.36 -9.01
CA SER A 7 6.94 -9.07 -10.38
C SER A 7 6.61 -10.32 -11.18
N ARG A 8 7.33 -11.43 -10.94
CA ARG A 8 7.03 -12.75 -11.54
C ARG A 8 5.82 -13.46 -10.94
N ARG A 9 5.28 -12.93 -9.84
CA ARG A 9 4.11 -13.47 -9.14
C ARG A 9 2.83 -12.65 -9.41
N ASN A 10 2.91 -11.71 -10.36
CA ASN A 10 1.80 -10.92 -10.91
C ASN A 10 0.90 -10.24 -9.87
N PRO A 11 1.43 -9.43 -8.95
CA PRO A 11 0.59 -8.52 -8.17
C PRO A 11 -0.03 -7.46 -9.08
N ASP A 12 -1.18 -6.93 -8.69
CA ASP A 12 -1.81 -5.82 -9.41
C ASP A 12 -1.04 -4.50 -9.28
N GLU A 13 -0.40 -4.29 -8.14
CA GLU A 13 0.42 -3.13 -7.80
C GLU A 13 1.48 -3.52 -6.75
N ILE A 14 2.63 -2.84 -6.73
CA ILE A 14 3.65 -2.98 -5.68
C ILE A 14 3.75 -1.71 -4.83
N ALA A 15 3.64 -1.84 -3.51
CA ALA A 15 3.98 -0.78 -2.57
C ALA A 15 5.41 -0.94 -2.05
N PHE A 16 6.29 0.02 -2.33
CA PHE A 16 7.63 0.11 -1.76
C PHE A 16 7.59 0.96 -0.50
N LEU A 17 7.66 0.33 0.68
CA LEU A 17 7.64 1.02 1.97
C LEU A 17 9.02 1.00 2.61
N ASP A 18 9.66 2.17 2.63
CA ASP A 18 10.93 2.37 3.30
C ASP A 18 10.73 2.75 4.78
N VAL A 19 10.76 1.72 5.64
CA VAL A 19 10.50 1.87 7.07
C VAL A 19 11.64 2.53 7.85
N THR A 20 12.83 2.70 7.25
CA THR A 20 13.99 3.33 7.92
C THR A 20 14.17 4.80 7.54
N ALA A 21 13.70 5.22 6.36
CA ALA A 21 13.93 6.56 5.83
C ALA A 21 13.55 7.69 6.80
N THR A 22 12.37 7.60 7.43
CA THR A 22 11.88 8.62 8.38
C THR A 22 12.78 8.69 9.62
N HIS A 23 13.21 7.55 10.14
CA HIS A 23 14.09 7.48 11.31
C HIS A 23 15.50 8.01 11.00
N GLU A 24 16.02 7.68 9.82
CA GLU A 24 17.32 8.12 9.34
C GLU A 24 17.30 9.55 8.78
N LYS A 25 16.14 10.22 8.75
CA LYS A 25 15.92 11.56 8.18
C LYS A 25 16.50 11.69 6.78
N ARG A 26 16.36 10.65 5.97
CA ARG A 26 16.82 10.63 4.58
C ARG A 26 15.66 10.68 3.61
N SER A 27 15.95 11.22 2.42
CA SER A 27 15.04 11.17 1.29
C SER A 27 14.85 9.72 0.78
N PRO A 28 13.77 9.48 0.00
CA PRO A 28 13.58 8.22 -0.70
C PRO A 28 14.75 7.86 -1.62
N ASN A 29 14.97 6.58 -1.85
CA ASN A 29 15.98 6.11 -2.79
C ASN A 29 15.43 6.17 -4.22
N PHE A 30 15.64 7.29 -4.91
CA PHE A 30 15.09 7.49 -6.26
C PHE A 30 15.69 6.54 -7.31
N GLU A 31 16.95 6.16 -7.16
CA GLU A 31 17.66 5.29 -8.11
C GLU A 31 17.06 3.88 -8.16
N ILE A 32 16.65 3.31 -7.02
CA ILE A 32 15.99 1.99 -7.01
C ILE A 32 14.61 2.04 -7.68
N PHE A 33 13.89 3.15 -7.56
CA PHE A 33 12.59 3.33 -8.21
C PHE A 33 12.74 3.43 -9.73
N LYS A 34 13.70 4.23 -10.19
CA LYS A 34 14.03 4.33 -11.62
C LYS A 34 14.44 2.98 -12.20
N TYR A 35 15.33 2.27 -11.49
CA TYR A 35 15.71 0.91 -11.89
C TYR A 35 14.51 -0.04 -11.96
N PHE A 36 13.56 0.07 -11.03
CA PHE A 36 12.35 -0.77 -11.04
C PHE A 36 11.46 -0.43 -12.24
N ALA A 37 11.16 0.85 -12.47
CA ALA A 37 10.38 1.32 -13.60
C ALA A 37 10.98 0.90 -14.95
N ASP A 38 12.30 0.91 -15.09
CA ASP A 38 13.01 0.49 -16.31
C ASP A 38 12.95 -1.03 -16.56
N LYS A 39 12.61 -1.83 -15.55
CA LYS A 39 12.72 -3.30 -15.58
C LYS A 39 11.40 -4.05 -15.49
N PHE A 40 10.36 -3.44 -14.94
CA PHE A 40 9.10 -4.11 -14.65
C PHE A 40 7.92 -3.29 -15.12
N ASP A 41 6.99 -3.94 -15.81
CA ASP A 41 5.74 -3.36 -16.28
C ASP A 41 4.62 -3.65 -15.27
N ILE A 42 4.78 -3.12 -14.05
CA ILE A 42 3.80 -3.26 -12.96
C ILE A 42 3.70 -1.91 -12.24
N PRO A 43 2.47 -1.37 -12.05
CA PRO A 43 2.23 -0.18 -11.24
C PRO A 43 2.89 -0.28 -9.87
N PHE A 44 3.46 0.82 -9.40
CA PHE A 44 4.00 0.87 -8.06
C PHE A 44 3.83 2.21 -7.37
N ALA A 45 3.60 2.13 -6.07
CA ALA A 45 3.53 3.25 -5.15
C ALA A 45 4.75 3.22 -4.22
N VAL A 46 5.21 4.40 -3.80
CA VAL A 46 6.41 4.51 -2.95
C VAL A 46 6.12 5.30 -1.68
N GLY A 47 6.62 4.82 -0.54
CA GLY A 47 6.47 5.46 0.75
C GLY A 47 7.73 5.40 1.59
N GLY A 48 7.81 6.30 2.57
CA GLY A 48 8.95 6.44 3.49
C GLY A 48 9.86 7.63 3.14
N GLY A 49 10.06 8.54 4.10
CA GLY A 49 10.91 9.72 3.93
C GLY A 49 10.34 10.85 3.04
N ILE A 50 9.08 10.76 2.60
CA ILE A 50 8.42 11.79 1.79
C ILE A 50 7.79 12.83 2.73
N SER A 51 8.37 14.04 2.78
CA SER A 51 7.90 15.13 3.65
C SER A 51 7.72 16.47 2.92
N SER A 52 7.93 16.49 1.60
CA SER A 52 7.82 17.70 0.79
C SER A 52 7.25 17.43 -0.60
N LEU A 53 6.78 18.49 -1.26
CA LEU A 53 6.36 18.45 -2.67
C LEU A 53 7.50 18.07 -3.61
N ASP A 54 8.74 18.45 -3.28
CA ASP A 54 9.90 18.12 -4.10
C ASP A 54 10.21 16.62 -4.04
N ASP A 55 10.17 16.02 -2.84
CA ASP A 55 10.34 14.57 -2.68
C ASP A 55 9.27 13.80 -3.44
N ALA A 56 8.00 14.23 -3.33
CA ALA A 56 6.90 13.60 -4.04
C ALA A 56 7.06 13.71 -5.57
N LYS A 57 7.43 14.88 -6.09
CA LYS A 57 7.72 15.07 -7.52
C LYS A 57 8.85 14.17 -8.01
N LYS A 58 9.93 14.03 -7.23
CA LYS A 58 11.05 13.15 -7.57
C LYS A 58 10.64 11.68 -7.57
N CYS A 59 9.82 11.25 -6.63
CA CYS A 59 9.26 9.90 -6.60
C CYS A 59 8.48 9.59 -7.88
N LEU A 60 7.52 10.45 -8.24
CA LEU A 60 6.71 10.27 -9.45
C LEU A 60 7.56 10.34 -10.72
N SER A 61 8.51 11.27 -10.79
CA SER A 61 9.44 11.40 -11.93
C SER A 61 10.40 10.21 -12.05
N SER A 62 10.53 9.40 -11.00
CA SER A 62 11.31 8.15 -11.00
C SER A 62 10.48 6.93 -11.44
N GLY A 63 9.24 7.14 -11.88
CA GLY A 63 8.36 6.12 -12.43
C GLY A 63 7.27 5.60 -11.49
N ALA A 64 7.23 6.07 -10.24
CA ALA A 64 6.13 5.72 -9.33
C ALA A 64 4.82 6.36 -9.81
N GLU A 65 3.71 5.64 -9.70
CA GLU A 65 2.38 6.18 -10.03
C GLU A 65 1.80 7.00 -8.88
N LYS A 66 2.14 6.60 -7.64
CA LYS A 66 1.62 7.22 -6.41
C LYS A 66 2.70 7.34 -5.35
N VAL A 67 2.48 8.26 -4.41
CA VAL A 67 3.27 8.42 -3.19
C VAL A 67 2.42 8.10 -1.96
N ILE A 68 3.00 7.34 -1.05
CA ILE A 68 2.40 6.89 0.21
C ILE A 68 3.00 7.70 1.36
N ILE A 69 2.15 8.44 2.08
CA ILE A 69 2.58 9.41 3.10
C ILE A 69 1.80 9.16 4.38
N GLY A 70 2.52 8.94 5.48
CA GLY A 70 1.94 8.74 6.82
C GLY A 70 2.39 9.83 7.79
N SER A 71 3.50 9.59 8.50
CA SER A 71 4.02 10.47 9.58
C SER A 71 4.04 11.97 9.23
N ALA A 72 4.43 12.34 8.01
CA ALA A 72 4.49 13.74 7.59
C ALA A 72 3.10 14.42 7.56
N LEU A 73 2.01 13.65 7.35
CA LEU A 73 0.64 14.16 7.41
C LEU A 73 0.20 14.47 8.84
N ILE A 74 0.69 13.71 9.82
CA ILE A 74 0.41 13.94 11.24
C ILE A 74 1.15 15.19 11.73
N GLU A 75 2.40 15.37 11.30
CA GLU A 75 3.20 16.54 11.67
C GLU A 75 2.76 17.82 10.95
N ASN A 76 2.26 17.69 9.72
CA ASN A 76 1.82 18.79 8.89
C ASN A 76 0.68 18.36 7.97
N GLY A 77 -0.56 18.42 8.48
CA GLY A 77 -1.76 18.07 7.70
C GLY A 77 -1.90 18.87 6.41
N GLY A 78 -1.45 20.13 6.38
CA GLY A 78 -1.47 20.97 5.17
C GLY A 78 -0.60 20.45 4.01
N LEU A 79 0.30 19.50 4.26
CA LEU A 79 1.11 18.88 3.22
C LEU A 79 0.23 18.16 2.19
N ILE A 80 -0.83 17.46 2.61
CA ILE A 80 -1.65 16.68 1.68
C ILE A 80 -2.44 17.57 0.71
N GLN A 81 -2.95 18.73 1.17
CA GLN A 81 -3.58 19.74 0.32
C GLN A 81 -2.59 20.30 -0.71
N LYS A 82 -1.36 20.60 -0.27
CA LYS A 82 -0.30 21.09 -1.15
C LYS A 82 0.07 20.06 -2.22
N LEU A 83 0.14 18.78 -1.85
CA LEU A 83 0.49 17.70 -2.75
C LEU A 83 -0.64 17.41 -3.75
N SER A 84 -1.85 17.18 -3.25
CA SER A 84 -3.03 16.90 -4.08
C SER A 84 -3.34 18.06 -5.04
N GLY A 85 -3.22 19.32 -4.59
CA GLY A 85 -3.41 20.49 -5.45
C GLY A 85 -2.37 20.63 -6.57
N ALA A 86 -1.15 20.09 -6.38
CA ALA A 86 -0.06 20.19 -7.35
C ALA A 86 0.10 18.95 -8.24
N LEU A 87 -0.25 17.76 -7.75
CA LEU A 87 0.00 16.46 -8.39
C LEU A 87 -1.31 15.71 -8.75
N GLY A 88 -2.44 16.18 -8.26
CA GLY A 88 -3.73 15.49 -8.31
C GLY A 88 -3.89 14.48 -7.16
N SER A 89 -5.11 14.35 -6.62
CA SER A 89 -5.38 13.45 -5.49
C SER A 89 -5.07 11.99 -5.80
N GLN A 90 -5.27 11.53 -7.05
CA GLN A 90 -5.02 10.14 -7.47
C GLN A 90 -3.56 9.70 -7.28
N ALA A 91 -2.62 10.63 -7.19
CA ALA A 91 -1.21 10.33 -6.94
C ALA A 91 -0.87 10.23 -5.44
N ILE A 92 -1.81 10.53 -4.54
CA ILE A 92 -1.57 10.69 -3.10
C ILE A 92 -2.32 9.62 -2.30
N VAL A 93 -1.55 8.71 -1.70
CA VAL A 93 -2.04 7.69 -0.79
C VAL A 93 -1.74 8.11 0.66
N ALA A 94 -2.76 8.26 1.49
CA ALA A 94 -2.59 8.50 2.92
C ALA A 94 -2.40 7.18 3.66
N SER A 95 -1.24 7.00 4.29
CA SER A 95 -0.95 5.84 5.14
C SER A 95 -1.42 6.10 6.56
N VAL A 96 -2.41 5.34 7.01
CA VAL A 96 -2.94 5.40 8.37
C VAL A 96 -2.50 4.14 9.11
N ASP A 97 -1.36 4.25 9.81
CA ASP A 97 -0.87 3.22 10.71
C ASP A 97 -1.64 3.32 12.04
N TYR A 98 -2.36 2.28 12.43
CA TYR A 98 -3.11 2.24 13.70
C TYR A 98 -2.90 0.91 14.42
N ARG A 99 -3.27 0.84 15.70
CA ARG A 99 -3.41 -0.45 16.41
C ARG A 99 -4.85 -0.72 16.79
N SER A 100 -5.31 -1.94 16.55
CA SER A 100 -6.68 -2.35 16.92
C SER A 100 -6.92 -2.51 18.43
N ASP A 101 -5.86 -2.61 19.24
CA ASP A 101 -5.98 -2.72 20.70
C ASP A 101 -6.35 -1.40 21.40
N ASN A 102 -6.02 -0.25 20.80
CA ASN A 102 -6.33 1.07 21.35
C ASN A 102 -7.01 2.03 20.37
N SER A 103 -7.16 1.65 19.09
CA SER A 103 -7.75 2.47 18.01
C SER A 103 -7.02 3.80 17.74
N LEU A 104 -5.76 3.91 18.15
CA LEU A 104 -4.96 5.13 17.99
C LEU A 104 -4.03 5.02 16.79
N VAL A 105 -3.81 6.16 16.13
CA VAL A 105 -2.85 6.32 15.04
C VAL A 105 -1.43 6.37 15.58
N TYR A 106 -0.51 5.80 14.83
CA TYR A 106 0.92 5.80 15.09
C TYR A 106 1.68 6.49 13.96
N SER A 107 2.83 7.07 14.31
CA SER A 107 3.76 7.67 13.36
C SER A 107 5.16 7.05 13.52
N HIS A 108 6.11 7.50 12.70
CA HIS A 108 7.50 7.08 12.70
C HIS A 108 7.66 5.56 12.50
N SER A 109 6.88 5.04 11.54
CA SER A 109 6.77 3.60 11.22
C SER A 109 6.30 2.78 12.42
N GLY A 110 5.19 3.18 13.03
CA GLY A 110 4.57 2.47 14.16
C GLY A 110 5.24 2.66 15.52
N ARG A 111 6.23 3.55 15.66
CA ARG A 111 7.03 3.70 16.90
C ARG A 111 6.49 4.75 17.86
N THR A 112 5.80 5.76 17.33
CA THR A 112 5.32 6.90 18.12
C THR A 112 3.80 6.87 18.16
N ILE A 113 3.24 6.60 19.34
CA ILE A 113 1.80 6.69 19.58
C ILE A 113 1.35 8.15 19.51
N THR A 114 0.18 8.39 18.92
CA THR A 114 -0.49 9.69 18.93
C THR A 114 -1.75 9.63 19.80
N ASN A 115 -2.38 10.77 20.07
CA ASN A 115 -3.71 10.83 20.69
C ASN A 115 -4.83 10.93 19.64
N ILE A 116 -4.55 10.58 18.39
CA ILE A 116 -5.49 10.70 17.28
C ILE A 116 -6.19 9.36 17.10
N ASP A 117 -7.52 9.39 17.14
CA ASP A 117 -8.37 8.25 16.83
C ASP A 117 -8.33 7.92 15.33
N VAL A 118 -8.28 6.62 15.00
CA VAL A 118 -8.17 6.13 13.62
C VAL A 118 -9.30 6.60 12.71
N LEU A 119 -10.55 6.62 13.20
CA LEU A 119 -11.70 7.04 12.39
C LEU A 119 -11.66 8.54 12.12
N THR A 120 -11.28 9.31 13.14
CA THR A 120 -11.12 10.77 13.03
C THR A 120 -10.05 11.12 11.99
N HIS A 121 -8.89 10.45 12.03
CA HIS A 121 -7.80 10.73 11.10
C HIS A 121 -8.14 10.35 9.66
N VAL A 122 -8.83 9.21 9.46
CA VAL A 122 -9.30 8.78 8.14
C VAL A 122 -10.17 9.85 7.48
N VAL A 123 -11.14 10.41 8.24
CA VAL A 123 -12.01 11.47 7.73
C VAL A 123 -11.19 12.71 7.37
N GLU A 124 -10.28 13.11 8.25
CA GLU A 124 -9.42 14.27 8.03
C GLU A 124 -8.57 14.13 6.75
N VAL A 125 -7.85 13.03 6.56
CA VAL A 125 -6.93 12.90 5.42
C VAL A 125 -7.65 12.90 4.07
N GLN A 126 -8.83 12.28 3.97
CA GLN A 126 -9.60 12.32 2.71
C GLN A 126 -10.16 13.72 2.43
N GLU A 127 -10.64 14.45 3.45
CA GLU A 127 -11.15 15.81 3.30
C GLU A 127 -10.06 16.80 2.88
N LEU A 128 -8.83 16.54 3.32
CA LEU A 128 -7.67 17.32 2.92
C LEU A 128 -7.13 16.95 1.52
N GLY A 129 -7.68 15.92 0.86
CA GLY A 129 -7.44 15.63 -0.55
C GLY A 129 -6.64 14.36 -0.86
N ALA A 130 -6.50 13.42 0.09
CA ALA A 130 -6.00 12.08 -0.23
C ALA A 130 -6.87 11.46 -1.34
N GLY A 131 -6.25 10.82 -2.34
CA GLY A 131 -7.00 10.09 -3.37
C GLY A 131 -7.23 8.62 -3.05
N GLU A 132 -6.52 8.09 -2.06
CA GLU A 132 -6.59 6.70 -1.62
C GLU A 132 -6.07 6.60 -0.18
N ILE A 133 -6.59 5.64 0.60
CA ILE A 133 -6.16 5.39 1.98
C ILE A 133 -5.56 3.99 2.07
N LEU A 134 -4.37 3.91 2.66
CA LEU A 134 -3.77 2.66 3.12
C LEU A 134 -3.95 2.55 4.63
N LEU A 135 -4.93 1.77 5.07
CA LEU A 135 -5.23 1.52 6.48
C LEU A 135 -4.46 0.27 6.95
N GLN A 136 -3.49 0.46 7.85
CA GLN A 136 -2.60 -0.61 8.29
C GLN A 136 -2.71 -0.85 9.81
N ASP A 137 -3.16 -2.04 10.21
CA ASP A 137 -3.11 -2.47 11.61
C ASP A 137 -1.70 -2.99 11.96
N ILE A 138 -0.90 -2.14 12.60
CA ILE A 138 0.47 -2.48 12.98
C ILE A 138 0.53 -3.50 14.12
N SER A 139 -0.54 -3.68 14.90
CA SER A 139 -0.58 -4.71 15.96
C SER A 139 -0.76 -6.12 15.40
N ARG A 140 -1.24 -6.23 14.16
CA ARG A 140 -1.47 -7.48 13.45
C ARG A 140 -0.48 -7.73 12.33
N ASP A 141 0.37 -6.76 11.98
CA ASP A 141 1.35 -6.93 10.91
C ASP A 141 2.29 -8.13 11.18
N GLY A 142 2.55 -8.90 10.12
CA GLY A 142 3.34 -10.14 10.18
C GLY A 142 2.72 -11.31 10.96
N THR A 143 1.57 -11.14 11.65
CA THR A 143 1.02 -12.19 12.52
C THR A 143 0.37 -13.36 11.77
N LEU A 144 -0.10 -13.12 10.54
CA LEU A 144 -0.87 -14.08 9.72
C LEU A 144 -2.19 -14.54 10.37
N LYS A 145 -2.72 -13.81 11.36
CA LYS A 145 -3.88 -14.20 12.19
C LYS A 145 -5.24 -13.60 11.77
N GLY A 146 -5.29 -12.89 10.65
CA GLY A 146 -6.50 -12.23 10.15
C GLY A 146 -6.50 -10.73 10.38
N LEU A 147 -7.32 -10.05 9.59
CA LEU A 147 -7.49 -8.60 9.61
C LEU A 147 -8.35 -8.15 10.79
N ASP A 148 -8.27 -6.87 11.14
CA ASP A 148 -9.20 -6.23 12.05
C ASP A 148 -10.49 -5.77 11.32
N LEU A 149 -11.37 -6.74 11.05
CA LEU A 149 -12.60 -6.51 10.28
C LEU A 149 -13.53 -5.47 10.93
N LYS A 150 -13.49 -5.31 12.26
CA LYS A 150 -14.33 -4.34 12.98
C LYS A 150 -13.96 -2.92 12.60
N THR A 151 -12.68 -2.56 12.68
CA THR A 151 -12.21 -1.22 12.33
C THR A 151 -12.28 -0.99 10.83
N ILE A 152 -11.93 -1.99 10.02
CA ILE A 152 -12.05 -1.90 8.56
C ILE A 152 -13.49 -1.55 8.15
N LYS A 153 -14.50 -2.23 8.71
CA LYS A 153 -15.91 -1.92 8.42
C LYS A 153 -16.31 -0.52 8.88
N ALA A 154 -15.82 -0.07 10.03
CA ALA A 154 -16.08 1.28 10.52
C ALA A 154 -15.46 2.35 9.60
N VAL A 155 -14.21 2.16 9.17
CA VAL A 155 -13.50 3.03 8.23
C VAL A 155 -14.18 3.04 6.87
N HIS A 156 -14.50 1.87 6.30
CA HIS A 156 -15.16 1.74 5.01
C HIS A 156 -16.46 2.56 4.92
N ASN A 157 -17.26 2.60 6.01
CA ASN A 157 -18.50 3.36 6.06
C ASN A 157 -18.30 4.89 6.08
N LEU A 158 -17.09 5.37 6.38
CA LEU A 158 -16.72 6.79 6.42
C LEU A 158 -15.93 7.23 5.18
N THR A 159 -15.34 6.28 4.47
CA THR A 159 -14.47 6.57 3.33
C THR A 159 -15.25 6.71 2.03
N THR A 160 -14.89 7.72 1.24
CA THR A 160 -15.41 7.91 -0.13
C THR A 160 -14.36 7.66 -1.21
N VAL A 161 -13.08 7.66 -0.81
CA VAL A 161 -11.93 7.31 -1.66
C VAL A 161 -11.61 5.82 -1.54
N PRO A 162 -10.90 5.23 -2.51
CA PRO A 162 -10.41 3.86 -2.42
C PRO A 162 -9.73 3.55 -1.09
N LEU A 163 -10.08 2.38 -0.53
CA LEU A 163 -9.56 1.91 0.75
C LEU A 163 -8.77 0.62 0.53
N ILE A 164 -7.46 0.69 0.75
CA ILE A 164 -6.57 -0.46 0.86
C ILE A 164 -6.40 -0.80 2.34
N VAL A 165 -6.52 -2.08 2.70
CA VAL A 165 -6.32 -2.54 4.07
C VAL A 165 -5.10 -3.46 4.18
N ALA A 166 -4.39 -3.41 5.30
CA ALA A 166 -3.23 -4.24 5.57
C ALA A 166 -3.09 -4.61 7.07
N GLY A 167 -2.34 -5.67 7.35
CA GLY A 167 -2.01 -6.11 8.72
C GLY A 167 -2.73 -7.41 9.13
N GLY A 168 -2.01 -8.54 9.06
CA GLY A 168 -2.48 -9.83 9.60
C GLY A 168 -2.97 -10.86 8.58
N VAL A 169 -2.99 -10.53 7.29
CA VAL A 169 -3.38 -11.47 6.23
C VAL A 169 -2.45 -12.68 6.19
N GLY A 170 -3.02 -13.89 6.12
CA GLY A 170 -2.28 -15.16 6.25
C GLY A 170 -2.77 -16.30 5.38
N ASN A 171 -3.98 -16.19 4.82
CA ASN A 171 -4.58 -17.14 3.90
C ASN A 171 -5.60 -16.39 2.99
N PRO A 172 -6.12 -17.04 1.92
CA PRO A 172 -7.10 -16.43 1.03
C PRO A 172 -8.42 -16.00 1.70
N GLU A 173 -8.88 -16.67 2.76
CA GLU A 173 -10.10 -16.27 3.50
C GLU A 173 -9.99 -14.84 4.02
N HIS A 174 -8.83 -14.47 4.58
CA HIS A 174 -8.65 -13.10 5.08
C HIS A 174 -8.78 -12.04 3.99
N PHE A 175 -8.49 -12.35 2.72
CA PHE A 175 -8.77 -11.43 1.62
C PHE A 175 -10.28 -11.34 1.34
N ARG A 176 -10.97 -12.49 1.31
CA ARG A 176 -12.43 -12.54 1.09
C ARG A 176 -13.17 -11.72 2.12
N GLU A 177 -12.86 -11.91 3.41
CA GLU A 177 -13.46 -11.15 4.51
C GLU A 177 -13.33 -9.63 4.31
N ALA A 178 -12.22 -9.17 3.73
CA ALA A 178 -12.03 -7.76 3.42
C ALA A 178 -12.86 -7.32 2.20
N PHE A 179 -12.86 -8.10 1.12
CA PHE A 179 -13.62 -7.79 -0.09
C PHE A 179 -15.14 -7.87 0.13
N GLU A 180 -15.63 -8.71 1.04
CA GLU A 180 -17.04 -8.72 1.47
C GLU A 180 -17.47 -7.41 2.13
N ILE A 181 -16.54 -6.67 2.74
CA ILE A 181 -16.81 -5.33 3.29
C ILE A 181 -16.91 -4.28 2.16
N GLY A 182 -16.21 -4.51 1.04
CA GLY A 182 -16.16 -3.58 -0.10
C GLY A 182 -14.85 -2.80 -0.22
N VAL A 183 -13.77 -3.24 0.43
CA VAL A 183 -12.45 -2.59 0.29
C VAL A 183 -11.97 -2.64 -1.16
N SER A 184 -11.19 -1.64 -1.56
CA SER A 184 -10.67 -1.53 -2.93
C SER A 184 -9.44 -2.40 -3.16
N GLY A 185 -8.71 -2.75 -2.10
CA GLY A 185 -7.55 -3.62 -2.18
C GLY A 185 -7.08 -4.13 -0.81
N VAL A 186 -6.19 -5.11 -0.85
CA VAL A 186 -5.57 -5.69 0.35
C VAL A 186 -4.05 -5.72 0.17
N GLY A 187 -3.35 -4.95 1.00
CA GLY A 187 -1.90 -4.96 1.09
C GLY A 187 -1.41 -6.17 1.87
N ALA A 188 -0.53 -6.97 1.28
CA ALA A 188 0.01 -8.16 1.93
C ALA A 188 1.47 -8.43 1.52
N GLY A 189 2.34 -8.60 2.53
CA GLY A 189 3.73 -9.01 2.34
C GLY A 189 4.03 -10.38 2.95
N ALA A 190 3.75 -10.53 4.25
CA ALA A 190 4.14 -11.70 5.03
C ALA A 190 3.57 -13.02 4.47
N ILE A 191 2.30 -13.05 4.05
CA ILE A 191 1.69 -14.24 3.44
C ILE A 191 2.49 -14.72 2.22
N PHE A 192 2.95 -13.82 1.35
CA PHE A 192 3.65 -14.19 0.12
C PHE A 192 5.14 -14.48 0.34
N GLN A 193 5.73 -14.03 1.45
CA GLN A 193 7.12 -14.32 1.81
C GLN A 193 7.27 -15.62 2.60
N PHE A 194 6.34 -15.88 3.54
CA PHE A 194 6.50 -16.91 4.57
C PHE A 194 5.52 -18.07 4.45
N THR A 195 4.65 -18.05 3.44
CA THR A 195 3.73 -19.16 3.17
C THR A 195 3.86 -19.62 1.72
N LYS A 196 3.08 -20.65 1.37
CA LYS A 196 2.99 -21.17 0.00
C LYS A 196 2.16 -20.32 -0.96
N PHE A 197 1.38 -19.37 -0.43
CA PHE A 197 0.45 -18.60 -1.26
C PHE A 197 1.17 -17.57 -2.12
N THR A 198 0.60 -17.29 -3.29
CA THR A 198 1.03 -16.23 -4.21
C THR A 198 -0.14 -15.29 -4.50
N PRO A 199 0.10 -14.06 -4.98
CA PRO A 199 -0.96 -13.17 -5.44
C PRO A 199 -1.91 -13.86 -6.43
N ASN A 200 -1.38 -14.60 -7.40
CA ASN A 200 -2.21 -15.32 -8.38
C ASN A 200 -3.11 -16.39 -7.73
N MET A 201 -2.61 -17.16 -6.75
CA MET A 201 -3.43 -18.14 -6.03
C MET A 201 -4.57 -17.48 -5.25
N VAL A 202 -4.31 -16.30 -4.67
CA VAL A 202 -5.34 -15.53 -3.96
C VAL A 202 -6.36 -14.96 -4.96
N ALA A 203 -5.92 -14.44 -6.10
CA ALA A 203 -6.80 -13.92 -7.13
C ALA A 203 -7.70 -15.01 -7.73
N GLU A 204 -7.17 -16.21 -7.99
CA GLU A 204 -7.95 -17.36 -8.47
C GLU A 204 -9.03 -17.78 -7.46
N ASP A 205 -8.67 -17.84 -6.17
CA ASP A 205 -9.61 -18.14 -5.09
C ASP A 205 -10.72 -17.08 -5.00
N LEU A 206 -10.38 -15.79 -5.00
CA LEU A 206 -11.34 -14.69 -5.01
C LEU A 206 -12.26 -14.74 -6.23
N LYS A 207 -11.72 -15.04 -7.41
CA LYS A 207 -12.51 -15.16 -8.64
C LYS A 207 -13.51 -16.32 -8.54
N HIS A 208 -13.11 -17.45 -7.98
CA HIS A 208 -14.01 -18.59 -7.75
C HIS A 208 -15.15 -18.27 -6.79
N GLN A 209 -14.94 -17.34 -5.84
CA GLN A 209 -15.98 -16.87 -4.94
C GLN A 209 -16.84 -15.73 -5.52
N GLY A 210 -16.59 -15.33 -6.78
CA GLY A 210 -17.41 -14.36 -7.49
C GLY A 210 -16.96 -12.90 -7.36
N PHE A 211 -15.79 -12.64 -6.77
CA PHE A 211 -15.23 -11.28 -6.73
C PHE A 211 -14.69 -10.87 -8.12
N ASP A 212 -14.84 -9.59 -8.45
CA ASP A 212 -14.28 -9.02 -9.67
C ASP A 212 -12.80 -8.66 -9.47
N VAL A 213 -11.96 -9.67 -9.60
CA VAL A 213 -10.51 -9.54 -9.49
C VAL A 213 -9.82 -9.88 -10.80
N ARG A 214 -8.65 -9.28 -11.00
CA ARG A 214 -7.78 -9.58 -12.14
C ARG A 214 -7.14 -10.96 -11.92
N THR A 215 -7.45 -11.89 -12.81
CA THR A 215 -6.78 -13.21 -12.89
C THR A 215 -6.04 -13.25 -14.22
N GLN A 216 -4.77 -13.66 -14.23
CA GLN A 216 -4.05 -13.75 -15.49
C GLN A 216 -4.29 -15.11 -16.17
N ASN A 217 -4.92 -15.06 -17.36
CA ASN A 217 -4.71 -16.01 -18.46
C ASN A 217 -3.86 -15.40 -19.59
N TYR A 218 -3.07 -14.37 -19.31
CA TYR A 218 -2.19 -13.72 -20.29
C TYR A 218 -0.72 -13.92 -19.92
N HIS A 219 -0.18 -15.09 -20.22
CA HIS A 219 1.23 -15.18 -20.59
C HIS A 219 1.28 -15.68 -22.03
N ASN A 220 1.60 -14.76 -22.94
CA ASN A 220 2.19 -15.14 -24.22
C ASN A 220 3.62 -15.61 -23.89
N PRO A 221 3.94 -16.92 -24.02
CA PRO A 221 5.25 -17.47 -23.62
C PRO A 221 6.44 -16.90 -24.43
N SER A 222 6.19 -16.09 -25.45
CA SER A 222 7.22 -15.50 -26.30
C SER A 222 8.02 -14.35 -25.67
N LEU A 223 7.67 -13.83 -24.49
CA LEU A 223 8.42 -12.73 -23.84
C LEU A 223 9.60 -13.18 -22.96
N PHE A 224 9.80 -14.49 -22.77
CA PHE A 224 10.94 -15.05 -22.04
C PHE A 224 11.96 -15.80 -22.90
N THR A 225 11.77 -15.82 -24.23
CA THR A 225 12.80 -16.26 -25.17
C THR A 225 13.50 -15.03 -25.73
N GLU A 226 14.84 -15.04 -25.69
CA GLU A 226 15.77 -13.96 -26.09
C GLU A 226 16.15 -12.93 -25.02
N ARG A 227 17.02 -13.32 -24.09
CA ARG A 227 18.32 -12.65 -23.84
C ARG A 227 19.32 -13.64 -23.24
N SER A 228 19.69 -14.63 -24.04
CA SER A 228 20.90 -15.43 -23.84
C SER A 228 21.63 -15.51 -25.17
N ASN A 229 22.31 -14.41 -25.52
CA ASN A 229 23.43 -14.35 -26.47
C ASN A 229 23.85 -12.88 -26.63
N THR A 230 24.80 -12.45 -25.79
CA THR A 230 25.98 -11.64 -26.11
C THR A 230 26.82 -11.54 -24.85
#